data_AF-A0A2T6ZKN2-F1
#
_entry.id   AF-A0A2T6ZKN2-F1
#
_cell.length_a   1.000
_cell.length_b   1.000
_cell.length_c   1.000
_cell.angle_alpha   90.00
_cell.angle_beta   90.00
_cell.angle_gamma   90.00
#
_symmetry.space_group_name_H-M   'P 1'
#
loop_
_entity.id
_entity.type
_entity.pdbx_description
1 polymer ?
#
loop_
_entity_poly.entity_id
_entity_poly.type
_entity_poly.pdbx_seq_one_letter_code
_entity_poly.pdbx_strand_id
1 'polypeptide(L)'
;MFSLLFVILIIPSLLIPTTLCVPQGVWEIIRPPGTSPPGCIDSYPAAFSFELVDHPTPGVKTHCIKPRMLKMLLQHGLLTDHLGRIGSIVANRQFQFDGPPAQVGAIYTGGWSLCSDNLIALGPQRQFYGCASGDKEFLYDTMIAKYCRTIFLKIVLLVDC
;
A
#
# COMPACT_ATOMS: atom_id res chain seq x y z
N MET A 1 32.08 60.50 38.56
CA MET A 1 32.77 59.19 38.56
C MET A 1 31.73 58.11 38.84
N PHE A 2 31.02 57.63 37.82
CA PHE A 2 30.14 56.47 37.94
C PHE A 2 30.87 55.28 37.31
N SER A 3 31.31 54.35 38.16
CA SER A 3 32.05 53.16 37.75
C SER A 3 31.08 52.11 37.23
N LEU A 4 31.37 51.59 36.03
CA LEU A 4 30.70 50.45 35.41
C LEU A 4 30.82 49.20 36.29
N LEU A 5 29.75 48.42 36.35
CA LEU A 5 29.81 46.96 36.53
C LEU A 5 28.76 46.35 35.59
N PHE A 6 29.17 46.11 34.35
CA PHE A 6 28.42 45.30 33.39
C PHE A 6 28.52 43.83 33.82
N VAL A 7 27.43 43.28 34.34
CA VAL A 7 27.29 41.85 34.59
C VAL A 7 26.96 41.19 33.25
N ILE A 8 27.96 40.62 32.60
CA ILE A 8 27.78 39.81 31.38
C ILE A 8 27.19 38.47 31.80
N LEU A 9 25.88 38.32 31.61
CA LEU A 9 25.17 37.06 31.78
C LEU A 9 25.54 36.14 30.59
N ILE A 10 26.51 35.25 30.78
CA ILE A 10 26.83 34.21 29.80
C ILE A 10 25.72 33.16 29.89
N ILE A 11 24.71 33.28 29.03
CA ILE A 11 23.68 32.26 28.86
C ILE A 11 24.36 31.08 28.15
N PRO A 12 24.50 29.90 28.78
CA PRO A 12 25.05 28.75 28.09
C PRO A 12 24.08 28.39 26.98
N SER A 13 24.53 28.51 25.74
CA SER A 13 23.74 28.17 24.55
C SER A 13 23.26 26.73 24.69
N LEU A 14 21.97 26.54 24.96
CA LEU A 14 21.34 25.24 24.93
C LEU A 14 21.53 24.69 23.52
N LEU A 15 22.39 23.68 23.38
CA LEU A 15 22.40 22.78 22.24
C LEU A 15 21.05 22.08 22.25
N ILE A 16 20.07 22.64 21.54
CA ILE A 16 18.80 21.96 21.24
C ILE A 16 19.21 20.80 20.33
N PRO A 17 19.10 19.54 20.78
CA PRO A 17 19.35 18.42 19.88
C PRO A 17 18.31 18.53 18.79
N THR A 18 18.75 18.77 17.56
CA THR A 18 17.87 18.73 16.39
C THR A 18 17.31 17.32 16.32
N THR A 19 16.08 17.13 16.80
CA THR A 19 15.36 15.87 16.71
C THR A 19 15.18 15.57 15.22
N LEU A 20 16.05 14.70 14.69
CA LEU A 20 15.83 14.12 13.36
C LEU A 20 14.52 13.34 13.46
N CYS A 21 13.47 13.88 12.85
CA CYS A 21 12.21 13.17 12.70
C CYS A 21 12.47 12.01 11.73
N VAL A 22 12.86 10.85 12.27
CA VAL A 22 12.98 9.64 11.46
C VAL A 22 11.55 9.20 11.14
N PRO A 23 11.16 9.10 9.86
CA PRO A 23 9.82 8.64 9.51
C PRO A 23 9.62 7.24 10.09
N GLN A 24 8.66 7.10 11.02
CA GLN A 24 8.41 5.90 11.81
C GLN A 24 7.69 4.78 11.04
N GLY A 25 7.94 4.63 9.74
CA GLY A 25 7.22 3.65 8.92
C GLY A 25 7.80 2.23 8.92
N VAL A 26 7.06 1.32 8.29
CA VAL A 26 7.40 -0.11 8.19
C VAL A 26 8.25 -0.35 6.95
N TRP A 27 9.50 -0.78 7.14
CA TRP A 27 10.43 -1.16 6.07
C TRP A 27 10.46 -2.67 5.78
N GLU A 28 10.04 -3.48 6.75
CA GLU A 28 10.01 -4.92 6.62
C GLU A 28 8.92 -5.36 5.62
N ILE A 29 9.17 -6.44 4.88
CA ILE A 29 8.16 -7.14 4.09
C ILE A 29 7.41 -8.10 5.02
N ILE A 30 6.27 -7.65 5.54
CA ILE A 30 5.40 -8.44 6.41
C ILE A 30 4.36 -9.13 5.52
N ARG A 31 4.32 -10.46 5.60
CA ARG A 31 3.43 -11.32 4.79
C ARG A 31 2.37 -11.97 5.69
N PRO A 32 1.14 -12.19 5.19
CA PRO A 32 0.20 -13.06 5.89
C PRO A 32 0.75 -14.48 6.05
N PRO A 33 0.35 -15.22 7.10
CA PRO A 33 0.72 -16.61 7.24
C PRO A 33 0.13 -17.47 6.10
N GLY A 34 0.87 -18.51 5.71
CA GLY A 34 0.51 -19.39 4.60
C GLY A 34 1.20 -19.04 3.28
N THR A 35 0.90 -19.81 2.24
CA THR A 35 1.49 -19.63 0.90
C THR A 35 0.43 -19.12 -0.08
N SER A 36 0.87 -18.49 -1.16
CA SER A 36 0.01 -18.14 -2.29
C SER A 36 -0.76 -19.36 -2.82
N PRO A 37 -1.98 -19.17 -3.35
CA PRO A 37 -2.71 -20.27 -3.98
C PRO A 37 -1.92 -20.91 -5.13
N PRO A 38 -2.19 -22.19 -5.46
CA PRO A 38 -1.54 -22.87 -6.58
C PRO A 38 -1.73 -22.10 -7.90
N GLY A 39 -0.65 -21.96 -8.67
CA GLY A 39 -0.66 -21.25 -9.95
C GLY A 39 -0.56 -19.72 -9.85
N CYS A 40 -0.38 -19.17 -8.66
CA CYS A 40 -0.08 -17.75 -8.49
C CYS A 40 1.44 -17.49 -8.45
N ILE A 41 1.85 -16.40 -9.10
CA ILE A 41 3.24 -15.93 -9.16
C ILE A 41 3.40 -14.65 -8.34
N ASP A 42 4.54 -14.47 -7.69
CA ASP A 42 4.80 -13.31 -6.81
C ASP A 42 5.50 -12.14 -7.54
N SER A 43 5.80 -12.32 -8.83
CA SER A 43 6.51 -11.37 -9.67
C SER A 43 5.87 -11.37 -11.06
N TYR A 44 5.51 -10.20 -11.57
CA TYR A 44 4.90 -10.05 -12.88
C TYR A 44 5.69 -9.01 -13.70
N PRO A 45 6.09 -9.33 -14.95
CA PRO A 45 7.10 -8.55 -15.67
C PRO A 45 6.61 -7.19 -16.19
N ALA A 46 5.29 -6.95 -16.23
CA ALA A 46 4.71 -5.74 -16.77
C ALA A 46 3.91 -4.95 -15.72
N ALA A 47 3.74 -3.65 -15.93
CA ALA A 47 2.84 -2.86 -15.11
C ALA A 47 1.38 -3.17 -15.44
N PHE A 48 0.53 -3.19 -14.42
CA PHE A 48 -0.90 -3.43 -14.56
C PHE A 48 -1.70 -2.50 -13.65
N SER A 49 -2.99 -2.33 -13.93
CA SER A 49 -3.95 -1.79 -12.98
C SER A 49 -4.84 -2.92 -12.46
N PHE A 50 -5.82 -2.61 -11.64
CA PHE A 50 -6.85 -3.57 -11.27
C PHE A 50 -8.23 -2.94 -11.31
N GLU A 51 -9.23 -3.80 -11.43
CA GLU A 51 -10.62 -3.48 -11.23
C GLU A 51 -11.21 -4.39 -10.15
N LEU A 52 -12.35 -3.97 -9.60
CA LEU A 52 -13.11 -4.74 -8.64
C LEU A 52 -14.15 -5.55 -9.41
N VAL A 53 -14.25 -6.85 -9.11
CA VAL A 53 -15.30 -7.72 -9.64
C VAL A 53 -16.00 -8.43 -8.49
N ASP A 54 -17.33 -8.57 -8.56
CA ASP A 54 -18.10 -9.24 -7.49
C ASP A 54 -17.95 -10.77 -7.52
N HIS A 55 -17.46 -11.33 -8.63
CA HIS A 55 -17.16 -12.75 -8.79
C HIS A 55 -16.01 -12.96 -9.80
N PRO A 56 -15.23 -14.07 -9.68
CA PRO A 56 -14.22 -14.41 -10.68
C PRO A 56 -14.85 -14.59 -12.06
N THR A 57 -14.31 -13.90 -13.04
CA THR A 57 -14.77 -13.94 -14.44
C THR A 57 -13.62 -14.34 -15.35
N PRO A 58 -13.88 -15.00 -16.49
CA PRO A 58 -12.84 -15.31 -17.48
C PRO A 58 -12.30 -14.04 -18.17
N GLY A 59 -11.16 -14.18 -18.84
CA GLY A 59 -10.51 -13.11 -19.63
C GLY A 59 -9.82 -12.05 -18.79
N VAL A 60 -9.20 -11.07 -19.46
CA VAL A 60 -8.56 -9.90 -18.85
C VAL A 60 -8.87 -8.67 -19.70
N LYS A 61 -9.15 -7.54 -19.06
CA LYS A 61 -9.40 -6.29 -19.78
C LYS A 61 -8.09 -5.60 -20.11
N THR A 62 -8.12 -4.82 -21.19
CA THR A 62 -7.02 -3.97 -21.61
C THR A 62 -7.47 -2.52 -21.66
N HIS A 63 -6.67 -1.62 -21.12
CA HIS A 63 -6.91 -0.18 -21.15
C HIS A 63 -5.70 0.58 -21.67
N CYS A 64 -5.97 1.63 -22.46
CA CYS A 64 -4.94 2.60 -22.85
C CYS A 64 -4.41 3.33 -21.62
N ILE A 65 -3.09 3.50 -21.55
CA ILE A 65 -2.44 4.24 -20.48
C ILE A 65 -2.92 5.70 -20.50
N LYS A 66 -3.35 6.20 -19.34
CA LYS A 66 -3.74 7.60 -19.13
C LYS A 66 -2.86 8.26 -18.05
N PRO A 67 -2.64 9.58 -18.12
CA PRO A 67 -2.01 10.32 -17.03
C PRO A 67 -2.74 10.08 -15.70
N ARG A 68 -2.00 9.92 -14.61
CA ARG A 68 -2.51 9.71 -13.24
C ARG A 68 -3.33 8.42 -13.03
N MET A 69 -3.36 7.51 -13.99
CA MET A 69 -3.93 6.19 -13.77
C MET A 69 -3.06 5.42 -12.76
N LEU A 70 -3.71 4.63 -11.91
CA LEU A 70 -2.99 3.68 -11.06
C LEU A 70 -2.28 2.66 -11.96
N LYS A 71 -0.95 2.60 -11.85
CA LYS A 71 -0.12 1.57 -12.46
C LYS A 71 0.67 0.94 -11.35
N MET A 72 0.66 -0.38 -11.30
CA MET A 72 1.26 -1.17 -10.23
C MET A 72 2.29 -2.13 -10.81
N LEU A 73 3.32 -2.40 -10.02
CA LEU A 73 4.34 -3.40 -10.26
C LEU A 73 4.28 -4.43 -9.14
N LEU A 74 4.42 -5.69 -9.50
CA LEU A 74 4.49 -6.82 -8.55
C LEU A 74 5.87 -7.47 -8.69
N GLN A 75 6.67 -7.43 -7.62
CA GLN A 75 8.01 -8.01 -7.59
C GLN A 75 8.27 -8.69 -6.23
N HIS A 76 8.58 -9.99 -6.24
CA HIS A 76 8.88 -10.79 -5.04
C HIS A 76 7.84 -10.65 -3.91
N GLY A 77 6.57 -10.52 -4.31
CA GLY A 77 5.43 -10.34 -3.42
C GLY A 77 5.24 -8.92 -2.88
N LEU A 78 6.01 -7.94 -3.35
CA LEU A 78 5.83 -6.52 -3.08
C LEU A 78 5.02 -5.88 -4.21
N LEU A 79 3.92 -5.21 -3.87
CA LEU A 79 3.09 -4.45 -4.81
C LEU A 79 3.37 -2.96 -4.63
N THR A 80 3.84 -2.28 -5.66
CA THR A 80 4.13 -0.83 -5.62
C THR A 80 3.40 -0.09 -6.72
N ASP A 81 2.93 1.12 -6.46
CA ASP A 81 2.39 1.96 -7.53
C ASP A 81 3.48 2.76 -8.28
N HIS A 82 3.06 3.46 -9.33
CA HIS A 82 3.95 4.32 -10.14
C HIS A 82 4.60 5.49 -9.41
N LEU A 83 4.16 5.81 -8.18
CA LEU A 83 4.78 6.82 -7.33
C LEU A 83 5.77 6.19 -6.34
N GLY A 84 5.98 4.87 -6.42
CA GLY A 84 6.84 4.11 -5.51
C GLY A 84 6.19 3.77 -4.18
N ARG A 85 4.89 4.08 -4.00
CA ARG A 85 4.18 3.78 -2.76
C ARG A 85 3.91 2.28 -2.64
N ILE A 86 3.97 1.76 -1.43
CA ILE A 86 3.78 0.35 -1.10
C ILE A 86 2.28 0.07 -0.90
N GLY A 87 1.75 -0.86 -1.69
CA GLY A 87 0.44 -1.44 -1.50
C GLY A 87 0.45 -2.32 -0.26
N SER A 88 -0.25 -1.88 0.78
CA SER A 88 -0.23 -2.51 2.10
C SER A 88 -1.63 -2.67 2.68
N ILE A 89 -1.79 -3.63 3.58
CA ILE A 89 -2.92 -3.67 4.49
C ILE A 89 -2.51 -2.98 5.77
N VAL A 90 -3.27 -1.95 6.17
CA VAL A 90 -2.97 -1.15 7.37
C VAL A 90 -3.78 -1.60 8.58
N ALA A 91 -3.51 -1.01 9.76
CA ALA A 91 -4.05 -1.48 11.04
C ALA A 91 -5.59 -1.62 11.09
N ASN A 92 -6.32 -0.77 10.36
CA ASN A 92 -7.78 -0.85 10.24
C ASN A 92 -8.27 -1.85 9.16
N ARG A 93 -7.38 -2.72 8.67
CA ARG A 93 -7.60 -3.74 7.62
C ARG A 93 -7.76 -3.21 6.20
N GLN A 94 -7.59 -1.91 5.99
CA GLN A 94 -7.74 -1.29 4.68
C GLN A 94 -6.53 -1.58 3.78
N PHE A 95 -6.79 -1.90 2.51
CA PHE A 95 -5.79 -1.88 1.45
C PHE A 95 -5.58 -0.45 0.94
N GLN A 96 -4.34 0.02 0.95
CA GLN A 96 -3.97 1.35 0.44
C GLN A 96 -2.50 1.42 0.01
N PHE A 97 -2.17 2.48 -0.73
CA PHE A 97 -0.81 2.80 -1.15
C PHE A 97 -0.25 3.97 -0.34
N ASP A 98 0.86 3.75 0.38
CA ASP A 98 1.57 4.76 1.16
C ASP A 98 3.10 4.57 1.11
N GLY A 99 3.88 5.55 1.54
CA GLY A 99 5.33 5.43 1.68
C GLY A 99 6.15 5.60 0.40
N PRO A 100 7.41 5.10 0.37
CA PRO A 100 8.09 4.35 1.42
C PRO A 100 8.68 5.24 2.54
N PRO A 101 8.83 4.72 3.78
CA PRO A 101 8.36 3.41 4.26
C PRO A 101 6.83 3.32 4.31
N ALA A 102 6.28 2.10 4.33
CA ALA A 102 4.84 1.92 4.47
C ALA A 102 4.33 2.56 5.77
N GLN A 103 3.02 2.86 5.81
CA GLN A 103 2.40 3.51 6.97
C GLN A 103 2.74 2.79 8.27
N VAL A 104 2.97 3.57 9.34
CA VAL A 104 3.12 3.05 10.70
C VAL A 104 1.94 2.13 11.05
N GLY A 105 2.24 0.93 11.56
CA GLY A 105 1.21 -0.05 11.90
C GLY A 105 0.62 -0.80 10.69
N ALA A 106 1.26 -0.73 9.51
CA ALA A 106 0.95 -1.65 8.43
C ALA A 106 1.08 -3.11 8.90
N ILE A 107 0.03 -3.90 8.70
CA ILE A 107 -0.01 -5.30 9.11
C ILE A 107 0.56 -6.23 8.05
N TYR A 108 0.37 -5.89 6.76
CA TYR A 108 0.98 -6.59 5.64
C TYR A 108 1.52 -5.57 4.64
N THR A 109 2.80 -5.69 4.31
CA THR A 109 3.50 -4.86 3.33
C THR A 109 3.95 -5.69 2.13
N GLY A 110 3.70 -7.00 2.14
CA GLY A 110 3.90 -7.89 1.00
C GLY A 110 3.12 -9.19 1.12
N GLY A 111 3.52 -10.19 0.33
CA GLY A 111 2.76 -11.44 0.17
C GLY A 111 1.70 -11.35 -0.92
N TRP A 112 1.78 -10.33 -1.78
CA TRP A 112 0.94 -10.21 -2.96
C TRP A 112 1.35 -11.25 -4.01
N SER A 113 0.37 -11.74 -4.79
CA SER A 113 0.65 -12.61 -5.94
C SER A 113 -0.43 -12.46 -7.00
N LEU A 114 -0.12 -12.84 -8.24
CA LEU A 114 -1.03 -12.83 -9.37
C LEU A 114 -1.31 -14.26 -9.82
N CYS A 115 -2.58 -14.65 -9.84
CA CYS A 115 -3.02 -16.00 -10.17
C CYS A 115 -3.31 -16.17 -11.65
N SER A 116 -3.33 -17.43 -12.11
CA SER A 116 -3.56 -17.79 -13.52
C SER A 116 -4.91 -17.32 -14.08
N ASP A 117 -5.88 -17.01 -13.23
CA ASP A 117 -7.18 -16.46 -13.58
C ASP A 117 -7.22 -14.91 -13.54
N ASN A 118 -6.05 -14.26 -13.52
CA ASN A 118 -5.87 -12.81 -13.50
C ASN A 118 -6.36 -12.14 -12.21
N LEU A 119 -6.57 -12.91 -11.13
CA LEU A 119 -6.89 -12.37 -9.82
C LEU A 119 -5.62 -12.13 -9.00
N ILE A 120 -5.63 -11.03 -8.24
CA ILE A 120 -4.61 -10.73 -7.24
C ILE A 120 -4.95 -11.48 -5.96
N ALA A 121 -3.94 -12.08 -5.33
CA ALA A 121 -4.02 -12.75 -4.04
C ALA A 121 -3.13 -12.04 -3.02
N LEU A 122 -3.44 -12.22 -1.73
CA LEU A 122 -2.65 -11.78 -0.59
C LEU A 122 -2.46 -12.98 0.35
N GLY A 123 -1.24 -13.49 0.48
CA GLY A 123 -1.01 -14.77 1.15
C GLY A 123 -1.93 -15.86 0.54
N PRO A 124 -2.64 -16.67 1.35
CA PRO A 124 -3.49 -17.75 0.84
C PRO A 124 -4.85 -17.29 0.29
N GLN A 125 -5.24 -16.02 0.46
CA GLN A 125 -6.58 -15.55 0.08
C GLN A 125 -6.60 -14.79 -1.25
N ARG A 126 -7.72 -14.91 -1.97
CA ARG A 126 -8.05 -14.14 -3.19
C ARG A 126 -9.27 -13.26 -3.02
N GLN A 127 -9.98 -13.45 -1.92
CA GLN A 127 -11.21 -12.74 -1.60
C GLN A 127 -10.87 -11.48 -0.80
N PHE A 128 -11.49 -10.37 -1.18
CA PHE A 128 -11.40 -9.08 -0.50
C PHE A 128 -12.80 -8.55 -0.23
N TYR A 129 -12.87 -7.39 0.41
CA TYR A 129 -14.14 -6.77 0.78
C TYR A 129 -14.18 -5.30 0.38
N GLY A 130 -15.20 -4.94 -0.37
CA GLY A 130 -15.48 -3.57 -0.82
C GLY A 130 -16.57 -2.98 0.07
N CYS A 131 -16.27 -1.85 0.71
CA CYS A 131 -17.19 -1.15 1.59
C CYS A 131 -17.42 0.27 1.05
N ALA A 132 -18.65 0.54 0.61
CA ALA A 132 -19.03 1.87 0.14
C ALA A 132 -19.13 2.85 1.32
N SER A 133 -18.64 4.07 1.13
CA SER A 133 -18.76 5.18 2.07
C SER A 133 -18.90 6.48 1.28
N GLY A 134 -20.15 6.94 1.14
CA GLY A 134 -20.50 8.01 0.20
C GLY A 134 -20.22 7.56 -1.24
N ASP A 135 -19.55 8.41 -2.02
CA ASP A 135 -19.22 8.14 -3.43
C ASP A 135 -17.92 7.34 -3.61
N LYS A 136 -17.35 6.81 -2.52
CA LYS A 136 -16.06 6.12 -2.53
C LYS A 136 -16.21 4.68 -2.08
N GLU A 137 -15.38 3.82 -2.65
CA GLU A 137 -15.23 2.44 -2.25
C GLU A 137 -13.87 2.25 -1.57
N PHE A 138 -13.90 1.71 -0.35
CA PHE A 138 -12.71 1.31 0.40
C PHE A 138 -12.56 -0.21 0.35
N LEU A 139 -11.31 -0.67 0.24
CA LEU A 139 -10.97 -2.07 0.06
C LEU A 139 -10.34 -2.62 1.33
N TYR A 140 -10.71 -3.84 1.71
CA TYR A 140 -10.25 -4.47 2.94
C TYR A 140 -9.88 -5.93 2.68
N ASP A 141 -8.92 -6.43 3.46
CA ASP A 141 -8.51 -7.82 3.41
C ASP A 141 -9.40 -8.75 4.26
N THR A 142 -10.31 -8.18 5.05
CA THR A 142 -11.32 -8.89 5.84
C THR A 142 -12.61 -8.08 5.89
N MET A 143 -13.72 -8.74 6.21
CA MET A 143 -15.02 -8.08 6.35
C MET A 143 -15.04 -7.25 7.65
N ILE A 144 -15.01 -5.91 7.51
CA ILE A 144 -15.03 -5.00 8.65
C ILE A 144 -16.44 -4.55 9.08
N ALA A 145 -17.44 -4.69 8.19
CA ALA A 145 -18.81 -4.29 8.46
C ALA A 145 -19.82 -5.11 7.63
N LYS A 146 -21.07 -5.19 8.11
CA LYS A 146 -22.13 -5.99 7.48
C LYS A 146 -22.55 -5.49 6.09
N TYR A 147 -22.36 -4.20 5.79
CA TYR A 147 -22.70 -3.61 4.50
C TYR A 147 -21.60 -3.78 3.44
N CYS A 148 -20.44 -4.31 3.83
CA CYS A 148 -19.37 -4.64 2.89
C CYS A 148 -19.75 -5.86 2.08
N ARG A 149 -19.38 -5.87 0.80
CA ARG A 149 -19.58 -7.02 -0.08
C ARG A 149 -18.26 -7.69 -0.42
N THR A 150 -18.34 -8.99 -0.68
CA THR A 150 -17.23 -9.75 -1.23
C THR A 150 -16.88 -9.24 -2.62
N ILE A 151 -15.59 -9.03 -2.87
CA ILE A 151 -15.04 -8.65 -4.16
C ILE A 151 -13.76 -9.44 -4.45
N PHE A 152 -13.30 -9.37 -5.69
CA PHE A 152 -12.00 -9.85 -6.14
C PHE A 152 -11.29 -8.74 -6.88
N LEU A 153 -9.97 -8.67 -6.73
CA LEU A 153 -9.13 -7.71 -7.43
C LEU A 153 -8.64 -8.37 -8.72
N LYS A 154 -9.17 -7.95 -9.87
CA LYS A 154 -8.81 -8.51 -11.17
C LYS A 154 -7.89 -7.55 -11.90
N ILE A 155 -6.79 -8.05 -12.46
CA ILE A 155 -5.87 -7.17 -13.17
C ILE A 155 -6.49 -6.61 -14.46
N VAL A 156 -6.02 -5.43 -14.84
CA VAL A 156 -6.27 -4.79 -16.12
C VAL A 156 -4.91 -4.55 -16.76
N LEU A 157 -4.73 -5.09 -17.97
CA LEU A 157 -3.54 -4.87 -18.78
C LEU A 157 -3.51 -3.43 -19.29
N LEU A 158 -2.33 -2.84 -19.28
CA LEU A 158 -2.12 -1.46 -19.68
C LEU A 158 -1.27 -1.44 -20.95
N VAL A 159 -1.74 -0.73 -21.97
CA VAL A 159 -1.06 -0.63 -23.27
C VAL A 159 -0.89 0.82 -23.67
N ASP A 160 0.18 1.10 -24.40
CA ASP A 160 0.33 2.36 -25.11
C ASP A 160 -0.63 2.39 -26.30
N CYS A 161 -1.40 3.47 -26.34
CA CYS A 161 -2.24 3.91 -27.43
C CYS A 161 -1.76 5.33 -27.79
#